data_AF-M6VYL6-F1
#
_entry.id   AF-M6VYL6-F1
#
_cell.length_a   1.000
_cell.length_b   1.000
_cell.length_c   1.000
_cell.angle_alpha   90.00
_cell.angle_beta   90.00
_cell.angle_gamma   90.00
#
_symmetry.space_group_name_H-M   'P 1'
#
loop_
_entity.id
_entity.type
_entity.pdbx_description
1 polymer ?
#
loop_
_entity_poly.entity_id
_entity_poly.type
_entity_poly.pdbx_seq_one_letter_code
_entity_poly.pdbx_strand_id
1 'polypeptide(L)'
;MILAAPTGAGKTSLVTELDPTRFEILSFDSRQIYKNMSIGTAAPTKEEQSKIAHHLVEVLSPSEAVDAGLYNRLAEEALQKVLNLDKIPVFTAGTGFYLKAFLFGMFPVPEIDVSVRDRVLSMSKEEKKSSERIGSECFG
;
A
#
# COMPACT_ATOMS: atom_id res chain seq x y z
N MET A 1 3.65 -12.81 -9.14
CA MET A 1 2.31 -12.74 -9.79
C MET A 1 1.55 -11.55 -9.22
N ILE A 2 0.82 -10.75 -10.01
CA ILE A 2 0.08 -9.57 -9.51
C ILE A 2 -1.42 -9.84 -9.59
N LEU A 3 -2.13 -9.73 -8.46
CA LEU A 3 -3.59 -9.75 -8.35
C LEU A 3 -4.09 -8.33 -8.06
N ALA A 4 -4.42 -7.60 -9.13
CA ALA A 4 -5.08 -6.30 -9.04
C ALA A 4 -6.60 -6.48 -9.13
N ALA A 5 -7.32 -6.03 -8.12
CA ALA A 5 -8.78 -5.89 -8.18
C ALA A 5 -9.18 -4.62 -7.41
N PRO A 6 -10.37 -4.03 -7.64
CA PRO A 6 -10.84 -2.89 -6.85
C PRO A 6 -11.13 -3.28 -5.39
N THR A 7 -11.02 -2.33 -4.47
CA THR A 7 -11.39 -2.52 -3.05
C THR A 7 -12.84 -3.02 -2.94
N GLY A 8 -13.05 -4.13 -2.24
CA GLY A 8 -14.38 -4.78 -2.13
C GLY A 8 -14.67 -5.90 -3.14
N ALA A 9 -13.79 -6.17 -4.11
CA ALA A 9 -14.01 -7.20 -5.13
C ALA A 9 -13.68 -8.64 -4.70
N GLY A 10 -13.59 -8.94 -3.39
CA GLY A 10 -13.36 -10.32 -2.92
C GLY A 10 -11.94 -10.87 -3.14
N LYS A 11 -10.93 -10.00 -3.30
CA LYS A 11 -9.51 -10.42 -3.45
C LYS A 11 -9.08 -11.42 -2.40
N THR A 12 -9.49 -11.21 -1.15
CA THR A 12 -9.11 -12.06 -0.01
C THR A 12 -9.61 -13.50 -0.18
N SER A 13 -10.81 -13.70 -0.72
CA SER A 13 -11.32 -15.05 -1.02
C SER A 13 -10.45 -15.76 -2.06
N LEU A 14 -10.01 -15.03 -3.09
CA LEU A 14 -9.16 -15.57 -4.16
C LEU A 14 -7.75 -15.94 -3.66
N VAL A 15 -7.15 -15.14 -2.76
CA VAL A 15 -5.85 -15.52 -2.17
C VAL A 15 -5.94 -16.68 -1.19
N THR A 16 -7.09 -16.89 -0.52
CA THR A 16 -7.25 -18.04 0.39
C THR A 16 -7.36 -19.39 -0.31
N GLU A 17 -7.59 -19.42 -1.63
CA GLU A 17 -7.61 -20.66 -2.43
C GLU A 17 -6.22 -21.06 -2.92
N LEU A 18 -5.22 -20.20 -2.74
CA LEU A 18 -3.84 -20.49 -3.13
C LEU A 18 -3.20 -21.50 -2.16
N ASP A 19 -2.36 -22.37 -2.72
CA ASP A 19 -1.58 -23.33 -1.95
C ASP A 19 -0.53 -22.62 -1.06
N PRO A 20 -0.66 -22.65 0.28
CA PRO A 20 0.22 -21.91 1.18
C PRO A 20 1.65 -22.49 1.25
N THR A 21 1.87 -23.69 0.72
CA THR A 21 3.21 -24.26 0.57
C THR A 21 3.98 -23.63 -0.59
N ARG A 22 3.26 -23.05 -1.56
CA ARG A 22 3.82 -22.48 -2.79
C ARG A 22 3.75 -20.97 -2.85
N PHE A 23 2.77 -20.35 -2.19
CA PHE A 23 2.47 -18.94 -2.35
C PHE A 23 2.46 -18.20 -1.01
N GLU A 24 2.89 -16.93 -1.03
CA GLU A 24 2.71 -15.98 0.06
C GLU A 24 2.29 -14.60 -0.48
N ILE A 25 1.55 -13.85 0.32
CA ILE A 25 0.90 -12.62 -0.12
C ILE A 25 1.70 -11.40 0.36
N LEU A 26 1.99 -10.46 -0.54
CA LEU A 26 2.50 -9.14 -0.19
C LEU A 26 1.38 -8.11 -0.41
N SER A 27 0.88 -7.52 0.68
CA SER A 27 -0.22 -6.55 0.61
C SER A 27 0.27 -5.13 0.36
N PHE A 28 -0.07 -4.58 -0.79
CA PHE A 28 0.18 -3.20 -1.19
C PHE A 28 -1.04 -2.29 -0.95
N ASP A 29 -1.53 -2.30 0.29
CA ASP A 29 -2.57 -1.38 0.77
C ASP A 29 -2.01 -0.52 1.92
N SER A 30 -2.11 0.80 1.76
CA SER A 30 -1.51 1.77 2.68
C SER A 30 -2.19 1.82 4.05
N ARG A 31 -3.39 1.28 4.18
CA ARG A 31 -4.12 1.23 5.44
C ARG A 31 -3.91 -0.11 6.16
N GLN A 32 -3.72 -1.20 5.41
CA GLN A 32 -3.54 -2.53 6.00
C GLN A 32 -2.19 -2.71 6.71
N ILE A 33 -1.19 -1.88 6.40
CA ILE A 33 0.11 -1.91 7.07
C ILE A 33 0.03 -1.55 8.56
N TYR A 34 -1.03 -0.89 9.02
CA TYR A 34 -1.20 -0.47 10.41
C TYR A 34 -1.97 -1.50 11.25
N LYS A 35 -1.47 -1.75 12.46
CA LYS A 35 -2.06 -2.62 13.48
C LYS A 35 -3.42 -2.08 13.93
N ASN A 36 -4.35 -2.98 14.21
CA ASN A 36 -5.67 -2.66 14.79
C ASN A 36 -6.51 -1.67 13.96
N MET A 37 -6.17 -1.47 12.68
CA MET A 37 -6.95 -0.67 11.72
C MET A 37 -7.78 -1.53 10.77
N SER A 38 -8.25 -2.69 11.22
CA SER A 38 -9.00 -3.66 10.40
C SER A 38 -10.41 -3.19 10.04
N ILE A 39 -11.02 -2.30 10.84
CA ILE A 39 -12.39 -1.81 10.61
C ILE A 39 -12.39 -0.85 9.40
N GLY A 40 -13.01 -1.28 8.30
CA GLY A 40 -13.20 -0.47 7.09
C GLY A 40 -12.07 -0.54 6.06
N THR A 41 -11.02 -1.34 6.29
CA THR A 41 -9.84 -1.45 5.39
C THR A 41 -9.82 -2.74 4.55
N ALA A 42 -10.82 -3.60 4.72
CA ALA A 42 -10.87 -4.93 4.12
C ALA A 42 -9.56 -5.74 4.33
N ALA A 43 -8.88 -5.50 5.46
CA ALA A 43 -7.70 -6.25 5.87
C ALA A 43 -8.04 -7.74 6.07
N PRO A 44 -7.13 -8.67 5.75
CA PRO A 44 -7.36 -10.09 5.97
C PRO A 44 -7.54 -10.37 7.46
N THR A 45 -8.54 -11.18 7.82
CA THR A 45 -8.77 -11.59 9.21
C THR A 45 -7.63 -12.47 9.71
N LYS A 46 -7.56 -12.71 11.03
CA LYS A 46 -6.55 -13.63 11.58
C LYS A 46 -6.71 -15.06 11.06
N GLU A 47 -7.95 -15.48 10.79
CA GLU A 47 -8.26 -16.76 10.17
C GLU A 47 -7.80 -16.84 8.70
N GLU A 48 -7.82 -15.73 7.97
CA GLU A 48 -7.31 -15.69 6.59
C GLU A 48 -5.78 -15.63 6.57
N GLN A 49 -5.17 -14.87 7.48
CA GLN A 49 -3.72 -14.81 7.67
C GLN A 49 -3.12 -16.15 8.14
N SER A 50 -3.88 -17.00 8.84
CA SER A 50 -3.42 -18.33 9.26
C SER A 50 -3.45 -19.36 8.14
N LYS A 51 -4.29 -19.15 7.11
CA LYS A 51 -4.36 -20.03 5.93
C LYS A 51 -3.19 -19.79 4.99
N ILE A 52 -2.85 -18.53 4.75
CA ILE A 52 -1.73 -18.13 3.89
C ILE A 52 -1.05 -16.89 4.46
N ALA A 53 0.28 -16.90 4.48
CA ALA A 53 1.06 -15.82 5.05
C ALA A 53 0.81 -14.51 4.29
N HIS A 54 0.53 -13.45 5.04
CA HIS A 54 0.38 -12.08 4.53
C HIS A 54 1.48 -11.20 5.11
N HIS A 55 2.26 -10.59 4.21
CA HIS A 55 3.26 -9.59 4.52
C HIS A 55 2.70 -8.18 4.34
N LEU A 56 3.32 -7.20 5.01
CA LEU A 56 2.90 -5.78 4.99
C LEU A 56 1.49 -5.54 5.54
N VAL A 57 0.99 -6.45 6.38
CA VAL A 57 -0.27 -6.32 7.11
C VAL A 57 0.04 -6.23 8.60
N GLU A 58 -0.52 -5.22 9.28
CA GLU A 58 -0.35 -5.00 10.72
C GLU A 58 1.12 -4.94 11.18
N VAL A 59 1.99 -4.34 10.37
CA VAL A 59 3.42 -4.20 10.64
C VAL A 59 3.69 -3.00 11.57
N LEU A 60 3.06 -1.86 11.29
CA LEU A 60 3.30 -0.58 11.96
C LEU A 60 2.21 -0.27 13.00
N SER A 61 2.56 0.44 14.06
CA SER A 61 1.61 1.11 14.95
C SER A 61 0.91 2.26 14.22
N PRO A 62 -0.38 2.54 14.50
CA PRO A 62 -1.07 3.71 13.96
C PRO A 62 -0.39 5.06 14.21
N SER A 63 0.48 5.14 15.21
CA SER A 63 1.27 6.34 15.54
C SER A 63 2.52 6.53 14.68
N GLU A 64 2.95 5.49 13.96
CA GLU A 64 4.14 5.52 13.12
C GLU A 64 3.80 6.13 11.76
N ALA A 65 4.66 7.00 11.24
CA ALA A 65 4.53 7.49 9.89
C ALA A 65 5.19 6.51 8.92
N VAL A 66 4.53 6.23 7.79
CA VAL A 66 5.12 5.51 6.67
C VAL A 66 5.22 6.44 5.47
N ASP A 67 6.44 6.58 4.94
CA ASP A 67 6.69 7.19 3.64
C ASP A 67 6.95 6.11 2.59
N ALA A 68 7.01 6.51 1.32
CA ALA A 68 7.22 5.58 0.21
C ALA A 68 8.59 4.87 0.29
N GLY A 69 9.62 5.51 0.87
CA GLY A 69 10.94 4.94 1.01
C GLY A 69 10.99 3.81 2.06
N LEU A 70 10.38 4.05 3.23
CA LEU A 70 10.22 3.05 4.27
C LEU A 70 9.34 1.89 3.78
N TYR A 71 8.23 2.20 3.10
CA TYR A 71 7.35 1.19 2.53
C TYR A 71 8.10 0.27 1.55
N ASN A 72 8.90 0.85 0.65
CA ASN A 72 9.68 0.09 -0.32
C ASN A 72 10.72 -0.82 0.36
N ARG A 73 11.39 -0.36 1.43
CA ARG A 73 12.32 -1.21 2.19
C ARG A 73 11.61 -2.40 2.84
N LEU A 74 10.49 -2.16 3.51
CA LEU A 74 9.69 -3.23 4.13
C LEU A 74 9.19 -4.23 3.07
N ALA A 75 8.79 -3.74 1.90
CA ALA A 75 8.34 -4.56 0.79
C ALA A 75 9.47 -5.42 0.20
N GLU A 76 10.68 -4.87 0.05
CA GLU A 76 11.85 -5.61 -0.39
C GLU A 76 12.22 -6.71 0.61
N GLU A 77 12.25 -6.39 1.90
CA GLU A 77 12.51 -7.38 2.95
C GLU A 77 11.48 -8.52 2.95
N ALA A 78 10.20 -8.20 2.77
CA ALA A 78 9.14 -9.20 2.64
C ALA A 78 9.34 -10.06 1.38
N LEU A 79 9.67 -9.45 0.25
CA LEU A 79 9.92 -10.16 -1.01
C LEU A 79 11.09 -11.15 -0.86
N GLN A 80 12.20 -10.71 -0.30
CA GLN A 80 13.37 -11.56 -0.08
C GLN A 80 13.05 -12.73 0.85
N LYS A 81 12.25 -12.53 1.90
CA LYS A 81 11.79 -13.63 2.77
C LYS A 81 11.01 -14.69 1.99
N VAL A 82 10.08 -14.28 1.13
CA VAL A 82 9.28 -15.21 0.32
C VAL A 82 10.16 -15.98 -0.67
N LEU A 83 11.08 -15.29 -1.35
CA LEU A 83 11.98 -15.91 -2.32
C LEU A 83 12.98 -16.88 -1.65
N ASN A 84 13.50 -16.55 -0.47
CA ASN A 84 14.40 -17.43 0.29
C ASN A 84 13.70 -18.69 0.83
N LEU A 85 12.38 -18.71 0.84
CA LEU A 85 11.57 -19.90 1.16
C LEU A 85 11.21 -20.71 -0.10
N ASP A 86 11.78 -20.38 -1.27
CA ASP A 86 11.44 -20.96 -2.58
C ASP A 86 9.94 -20.84 -2.94
N LYS A 87 9.28 -19.80 -2.42
CA LYS A 87 7.86 -19.54 -2.67
C LYS A 87 7.64 -18.43 -3.69
N ILE A 88 6.44 -18.42 -4.26
CA ILE A 88 6.02 -17.46 -5.27
C ILE A 88 5.29 -16.29 -4.58
N PRO A 89 5.83 -15.06 -4.68
CA PRO A 89 5.17 -13.88 -4.14
C PRO A 89 3.94 -13.49 -4.98
N VAL A 90 2.84 -13.22 -4.27
CA VAL A 90 1.58 -12.75 -4.85
C VAL A 90 1.30 -11.34 -4.33
N PHE A 91 1.32 -10.37 -5.24
CA PHE A 91 1.08 -8.98 -4.92
C PHE A 91 -0.40 -8.66 -4.96
N THR A 92 -0.96 -8.14 -3.87
CA THR A 92 -2.33 -7.58 -3.85
C THR A 92 -2.24 -6.07 -3.67
N ALA A 93 -3.17 -5.30 -4.25
CA ALA A 93 -3.20 -3.85 -4.06
C ALA A 93 -4.62 -3.31 -3.94
N GLY A 94 -4.78 -2.27 -3.11
CA GLY A 94 -6.02 -1.49 -2.99
C GLY A 94 -6.13 -0.44 -4.10
N THR A 95 -5.29 0.60 -4.06
CA THR A 95 -5.27 1.72 -5.03
C THR A 95 -4.09 1.68 -6.01
N GLY A 96 -3.15 0.76 -5.80
CA GLY A 96 -2.02 0.53 -6.70
C GLY A 96 -0.87 1.54 -6.64
N PHE A 97 -0.96 2.62 -5.84
CA PHE A 97 0.11 3.62 -5.73
C PHE A 97 1.43 3.00 -5.25
N TYR A 98 1.42 2.36 -4.08
CA TYR A 98 2.62 1.74 -3.51
C TYR A 98 3.13 0.57 -4.37
N LEU A 99 2.22 -0.23 -4.95
CA LEU A 99 2.62 -1.32 -5.85
C LEU A 99 3.31 -0.78 -7.11
N LYS A 100 2.80 0.29 -7.70
CA LYS A 100 3.43 0.93 -8.86
C LYS A 100 4.80 1.53 -8.49
N ALA A 101 4.88 2.22 -7.35
CA ALA A 101 6.15 2.78 -6.87
C ALA A 101 7.21 1.69 -6.59
N PHE A 102 6.79 0.51 -6.13
CA PHE A 102 7.67 -0.62 -5.89
C PHE A 102 8.13 -1.30 -7.20
N LEU A 103 7.21 -1.53 -8.14
CA LEU A 103 7.52 -2.24 -9.39
C LEU A 103 8.27 -1.40 -10.43
N PHE A 104 7.95 -0.10 -10.51
CA PHE A 104 8.47 0.80 -11.56
C PHE A 104 9.43 1.86 -11.04
N GLY A 105 9.72 1.83 -9.73
CA GLY A 105 10.40 2.92 -9.05
C GLY A 105 9.45 4.08 -8.72
N MET A 106 9.80 4.87 -7.71
CA MET A 106 9.09 6.12 -7.44
C MET A 106 9.32 7.09 -8.61
N PHE A 107 8.26 7.72 -9.12
CA PHE A 107 8.42 8.98 -9.85
C PHE A 107 9.33 9.89 -9.00
N PRO A 108 10.34 10.57 -9.57
CA PRO A 108 11.19 11.46 -8.80
C PRO A 108 10.28 12.51 -8.14
N VAL A 109 10.07 12.36 -6.83
CA VAL A 109 9.38 13.36 -6.02
C VAL A 109 10.44 14.42 -5.76
N PRO A 110 10.30 15.64 -6.28
CA PRO A 110 11.23 16.71 -5.95
C PRO A 110 11.22 16.89 -4.43
N GLU A 111 12.39 17.11 -3.82
CA GLU A 111 12.46 17.47 -2.40
C GLU A 111 11.58 18.70 -2.17
N ILE A 112 10.50 18.50 -1.41
CA ILE A 112 9.59 19.58 -1.05
C ILE A 112 10.23 20.28 0.15
N ASP A 113 10.73 21.48 -0.07
CA ASP A 113 11.27 22.37 0.97
C ASP A 113 10.27 22.47 2.13
N VAL A 114 10.78 22.37 3.37
CA VAL A 114 9.97 22.42 4.61
C VAL A 114 9.11 23.69 4.66
N SER A 115 9.58 24.79 4.07
CA SER A 115 8.84 26.04 3.93
C SER A 115 7.59 25.93 3.05
N VAL A 116 7.58 25.04 2.05
CA VAL A 116 6.41 24.76 1.20
C VAL A 116 5.38 23.93 1.97
N ARG A 117 5.85 22.98 2.79
CA ARG A 117 4.99 22.18 3.69
C ARG A 117 4.29 23.05 4.73
N ASP A 118 5.02 23.96 5.37
CA ASP A 118 4.47 24.87 6.38
C ASP A 118 3.49 25.86 5.77
N ARG A 119 3.76 26.35 4.55
CA ARG A 119 2.86 27.25 3.83
C ARG A 119 1.52 26.60 3.47
N VAL A 120 1.51 25.32 3.09
CA VAL A 120 0.26 24.56 2.81
C VAL A 120 -0.51 24.25 4.10
N LEU A 121 0.18 24.08 5.23
CA LEU A 121 -0.43 23.86 6.55
C LEU A 121 -0.98 25.15 7.16
N SER A 122 -0.43 26.32 6.80
CA SER A 122 -0.92 27.64 7.25
C SER A 122 -2.04 28.24 6.41
N MET A 123 -2.40 27.65 5.26
CA MET A 123 -3.47 28.14 4.40
C MET A 123 -4.86 27.78 4.93
N SER A 124 -5.78 28.74 4.94
CA SER A 124 -7.17 28.55 5.34
C SER A 124 -7.94 27.67 4.34
N LYS A 125 -9.04 27.05 4.79
CA LYS A 125 -9.82 26.04 4.02
C LYS A 125 -10.35 26.54 2.66
N GLU A 126 -10.41 27.84 2.42
CA GLU A 126 -10.99 28.41 1.19
C GLU A 126 -10.03 28.45 -0.01
N GLU A 127 -8.71 28.50 0.21
CA GLU A 127 -7.73 28.56 -0.89
C GLU A 127 -7.35 27.18 -1.45
N LYS A 128 -7.59 26.09 -0.71
CA LYS A 128 -7.35 24.70 -1.19
C LYS A 128 -8.20 24.34 -2.41
N LYS A 129 -9.34 25.00 -2.60
CA LYS A 129 -10.29 24.72 -3.69
C LYS A 129 -9.88 25.31 -5.04
N SER A 130 -8.95 26.28 -5.07
CA SER A 130 -8.52 26.94 -6.32
C SER A 130 -7.45 26.13 -7.08
N SER A 131 -6.61 25.36 -6.38
CA SER A 131 -5.55 24.56 -7.01
C SER A 131 -6.05 23.22 -7.59
N GLU A 132 -7.21 22.73 -7.15
CA GLU A 132 -7.85 21.53 -7.72
C GLU A 132 -8.45 21.77 -9.11
N ARG A 133 -8.68 23.02 -9.52
CA ARG A 133 -9.26 23.33 -10.83
C ARG A 133 -8.28 23.32 -12.00
N ILE A 134 -6.97 23.47 -11.75
CA ILE A 134 -5.98 23.52 -12.84
C ILE A 134 -5.67 22.11 -13.39
N GLY A 135 -5.93 21.04 -12.61
CA GLY A 135 -5.77 19.66 -13.08
C GLY A 135 -6.88 19.14 -14.00
N SER A 136 -8.01 19.84 -14.11
CA SER A 136 -9.16 19.41 -14.93
C SER A 136 -9.14 19.96 -16.36
N GLU A 137 -8.29 20.94 -16.68
CA GLU A 137 -8.24 21.58 -18.01
C GLU A 137 -7.08 21.08 -18.89
N CYS A 138 -6.21 20.19 -18.40
CA CYS A 138 -5.17 19.53 -19.22
C CYS A 138 -5.55 18.14 -19.74
N PHE A 139 -6.77 17.67 -19.47
CA PHE A 139 -7.38 16.46 -20.07
C PHE A 139 -8.74 16.81 -20.69
N GLY A 140 -8.73 17.77 -21.61
CA GLY A 140 -9.80 18.04 -22.56
C GLY A 140 -9.24 18.01 -23.97
#